data_AF-A0A026WA12-F1
#
_entry.id   AF-A0A026WA12-F1
#
_cell.length_a   1.000
_cell.length_b   1.000
_cell.length_c   1.000
_cell.angle_alpha   90.00
_cell.angle_beta   90.00
_cell.angle_gamma   90.00
#
_symmetry.space_group_name_H-M   'P 1'
#
loop_
_entity.id
_entity.type
_entity.pdbx_description
1 polymer ?
#
loop_
_entity_poly.entity_id
_entity_poly.type
_entity_poly.pdbx_seq_one_letter_code
_entity_poly.pdbx_strand_id
1 'polypeptide(L)' 'MARTMLLDAGLSKRYWAEAASTATYILNRCPTTPLTDKTPEELWTGKRPDLRHCVFLDAKP' A
#
# COMPACT_ATOMS: atom_id res chain seq x y z
N MET A 1 8.79 0.13 -3.53
CA MET A 1 8.11 0.22 -2.23
C MET A 1 8.71 -0.72 -1.19
N ALA A 2 8.70 -2.05 -1.34
CA ALA A 2 9.18 -2.96 -0.28
C ALA A 2 10.59 -2.62 0.27
N ARG A 3 11.58 -2.44 -0.60
CA ARG A 3 12.96 -2.08 -0.18
C ARG A 3 13.02 -0.73 0.54
N THR A 4 12.30 0.27 0.05
CA THR A 4 12.30 1.61 0.64
C THR A 4 11.57 1.62 1.99
N MET A 5 10.47 0.87 2.14
CA MET A 5 9.76 0.71 3.41
C MET A 5 10.64 0.07 4.49
N LEU A 6 11.44 -0.95 4.15
CA LEU A 6 12.37 -1.56 5.12
C LEU A 6 13.48 -0.60 5.54
N LEU A 7 14.04 0.14 4.59
CA LEU A 7 15.10 1.11 4.88
C LEU A 7 14.58 2.26 5.75
N ASP A 8 13.41 2.78 5.42
CA ASP A 8 12.76 3.86 6.14
C ASP A 8 12.37 3.46 7.57
N ALA A 9 11.81 2.25 7.74
CA ALA A 9 11.46 1.70 9.04
C ALA A 9 12.67 1.16 9.84
N GLY A 10 13.89 1.16 9.27
CA GLY A 10 15.08 0.59 9.90
C GLY A 10 15.00 -0.92 10.15
N LEU A 11 14.20 -1.65 9.37
CA LEU A 11 13.94 -3.07 9.55
C LEU A 11 14.93 -3.96 8.79
N SER A 12 15.23 -5.13 9.38
CA SER A 12 16.09 -6.14 8.77
C SER A 12 15.44 -6.77 7.52
N LYS A 13 16.28 -7.24 6.58
CA LYS A 13 15.85 -7.98 5.38
C LYS A 13 15.03 -9.23 5.66
N ARG A 14 15.03 -9.76 6.90
CA ARG A 14 14.16 -10.87 7.28
C ARG A 14 12.67 -10.57 7.09
N TYR A 15 12.28 -9.29 7.14
CA TYR A 15 10.90 -8.83 6.95
C TYR A 15 10.55 -8.55 5.48
N TRP A 16 11.36 -9.04 4.54
CA TRP A 16 11.15 -8.78 3.10
C TRP A 16 9.81 -9.29 2.60
N ALA A 17 9.36 -10.45 3.07
CA ALA A 17 8.09 -11.03 2.66
C ALA A 17 6.90 -10.15 3.10
N GLU A 18 6.92 -9.66 4.33
CA GLU A 18 5.92 -8.77 4.90
C GLU A 18 5.94 -7.41 4.21
N ALA A 19 7.13 -6.84 3.96
CA ALA A 19 7.26 -5.58 3.24
C ALA A 19 6.77 -5.68 1.79
N ALA A 20 7.05 -6.80 1.10
CA ALA A 20 6.56 -7.05 -0.26
C ALA A 20 5.04 -7.24 -0.30
N SER A 21 4.48 -8.00 0.64
CA SER A 21 3.04 -8.18 0.80
C SER A 21 2.35 -6.84 1.05
N THR A 22 2.86 -6.05 1.99
CA THR A 22 2.32 -4.72 2.33
C THR A 22 2.42 -3.75 1.17
N ALA A 23 3.54 -3.73 0.44
CA ALA A 23 3.69 -2.91 -0.75
C ALA A 23 2.64 -3.24 -1.83
N THR A 24 2.41 -4.53 -2.07
CA THR A 24 1.40 -5.00 -3.04
C THR A 24 -0.01 -4.63 -2.58
N TYR A 25 -0.30 -4.80 -1.28
CA TYR A 25 -1.56 -4.43 -0.67
C TYR A 25 -1.90 -2.95 -0.90
N ILE A 26 -0.94 -2.06 -0.62
CA ILE A 26 -1.08 -0.62 -0.81
C ILE A 26 -1.29 -0.30 -2.31
N LEU A 27 -0.46 -0.85 -3.20
CA LEU A 27 -0.55 -0.58 -4.63
C LEU A 27 -1.90 -0.97 -5.23
N ASN A 28 -2.51 -2.07 -4.77
CA ASN A 28 -3.83 -2.49 -5.23
C ASN A 28 -4.97 -1.58 -4.75
N ARG A 29 -4.74 -0.77 -3.72
CA ARG A 29 -5.73 0.07 -3.04
C ARG A 29 -5.48 1.56 -3.20
N CYS A 30 -4.37 1.94 -3.82
CA CYS A 30 -4.11 3.31 -4.21
C CYS A 30 -4.68 3.58 -5.60
N PRO A 31 -5.29 4.76 -5.82
CA PRO A 31 -5.66 5.17 -7.17
C PRO A 31 -4.38 5.34 -8.00
N THR A 32 -4.42 4.91 -9.25
CA THR A 32 -3.30 5.09 -10.19
C THR A 32 -3.77 5.90 -11.39
N THR A 33 -2.91 6.77 -11.90
CA THR A 33 -3.23 7.73 -12.97
C THR A 33 -3.91 7.12 -14.20
N PRO A 34 -3.51 5.91 -14.67
CA PRO A 34 -4.18 5.27 -15.82
C PRO A 34 -5.61 4.80 -15.54
N LEU A 35 -6.01 4.68 -14.27
CA LEU A 35 -7.28 4.07 -13.86
C LEU A 35 -8.38 5.09 -13.54
N THR A 36 -8.20 6.36 -13.90
CA THR A 36 -9.20 7.44 -13.73
C THR A 36 -9.76 7.46 -12.31
N ASP A 37 -8.87 7.64 -11.33
CA ASP A 37 -9.16 7.67 -9.90
C ASP A 37 -9.76 6.39 -9.29
N LYS A 38 -9.72 5.27 -10.02
CA LYS A 38 -10.04 3.94 -9.49
C LYS A 38 -8.79 3.21 -9.04
N THR A 39 -8.98 2.33 -8.07
CA THR A 39 -7.93 1.42 -7.59
C THR A 39 -7.95 0.12 -8.42
N PRO A 40 -6.81 -0.58 -8.56
CA PRO A 40 -6.79 -1.90 -9.19
C PRO A 40 -7.77 -2.89 -8.54
N GLU A 41 -7.90 -2.87 -7.21
CA GLU A 41 -8.84 -3.72 -6.48
C GLU A 41 -10.31 -3.41 -6.80
N GLU A 42 -10.66 -2.13 -6.93
CA GLU A 42 -12.02 -1.72 -7.36
C GLU A 42 -12.36 -2.25 -8.74
N LEU A 43 -11.41 -2.23 -9.68
CA LEU A 43 -11.64 -2.73 -11.02
C LEU A 43 -11.78 -4.25 -11.04
N TRP A 44 -10.99 -4.95 -10.22
CA TRP A 44 -11.03 -6.40 -10.14
C TRP A 44 -12.29 -6.93 -9.43
N THR A 45 -12.70 -6.28 -8.35
CA THR A 45 -13.76 -6.77 -7.46
C THR A 45 -15.10 -6.05 -7.63
N GLY A 46 -15.10 -4.89 -8.30
CA GLY A 46 -16.26 -3.99 -8.39
C GLY A 46 -16.58 -3.25 -7.08
N LYS A 47 -15.76 -3.38 -6.02
CA LYS A 47 -16.01 -2.81 -4.70
C LYS A 47 -14.90 -1.85 -4.28
N ARG A 48 -15.27 -0.74 -3.64
CA ARG A 48 -14.30 0.20 -3.04
C ARG A 48 -13.54 -0.46 -1.88
N PRO A 49 -12.21 -0.30 -1.78
CA PRO A 49 -11.45 -0.82 -0.66
C PRO A 49 -11.83 -0.10 0.64
N ASP A 50 -11.97 -0.87 1.72
CA ASP A 50 -12.12 -0.31 3.06
C ASP A 50 -10.74 0.00 3.64
N LEU A 51 -10.45 1.30 3.83
CA LEU A 51 -9.16 1.79 4.32
C LEU A 51 -9.20 2.21 5.80
N ARG A 52 -10.29 1.95 6.54
CA ARG A 52 -10.41 2.37 7.95
C ARG A 52 -9.35 1.79 8.89
N HIS A 53 -8.74 0.68 8.50
CA HIS A 53 -7.66 0.02 9.25
C HIS A 53 -6.27 0.55 8.88
N CYS A 54 -6.13 1.33 7.81
CA CYS A 54 -4.87 1.93 7.40
C CYS A 54 -4.59 3.18 8.23
N VAL A 55 -3.36 3.33 8.70
CA VAL A 55 -2.90 4.50 9.46
C VAL A 55 -1.87 5.24 8.63
N PHE A 56 -2.05 6.56 8.46
CA PHE A 56 -1.07 7.42 7.79
C PHE A 56 -0.02 7.88 8.79
N LEU A 57 1.23 7.46 8.58
CA LEU A 57 2.33 7.73 9.52
C LEU A 57 2.94 9.14 9.37
N ASP A 58 2.70 9.81 8.23
CA ASP A 58 3.24 11.14 7.92
C ASP A 58 2.29 12.32 8.21
N ALA A 59 1.13 12.06 8.83
CA ALA A 59 0.25 13.13 9.30
C ALA A 59 0.84 13.76 10.57
N LYS A 60 1.87 14.60 10.40
CA LYS A 60 2.23 15.60 11.41
C LYS A 60 1.01 16.52 11.59
N PRO A 61 0.64 16.93 12.82
CA PRO A 61 -0.36 17.97 13.01
C PRO A 61 0.04 19.27 12.28
#